data_AF-A0A6P8IHI6-F1
#
_entry.id   AF-A0A6P8IHI6-F1
#
_cell.length_a   1.000
_cell.length_b   1.000
_cell.length_c   1.000
_cell.angle_alpha   90.00
_cell.angle_beta   90.00
_cell.angle_gamma   90.00
#
_symmetry.space_group_name_H-M   'P 1'
#
loop_
_entity.id
_entity.type
_entity.pdbx_description
1 polymer ?
#
loop_
_entity_poly.entity_id
_entity_poly.type
_entity_poly.pdbx_seq_one_letter_code
_entity_poly.pdbx_strand_id
1 'polypeptide(L)'
;MIFLGILLIALAGSQLADGQLLYCAFNPCINGGTCKEVVNGFECQCAPGWTGNNCESSIDDCRPESCINGATCIDRHLGFRCNCILGWTGKHCEININDCIPDPCLNGGTCCCDRLNSFTCNCLPGFTGKICEININECASNPCQNGGTCNDKVNGYTCSCPEHFTGSHCEIEIDFDECGSNPCQNGATCTDQINGYLCSCPTGFQGSECQINIDDCAASPCMHGGVCTDLVNNFNCKCPNGWMGKKCEISK
;
A
#
# COMPACT_ATOMS: atom_id res chain seq x y z
N MET A 1 62.53 4.77 80.73
CA MET A 1 62.28 5.51 81.98
C MET A 1 60.96 6.25 81.77
N ILE A 2 59.80 5.65 82.11
CA ILE A 2 58.96 5.93 83.32
C ILE A 2 58.71 7.45 83.46
N PHE A 3 57.50 8.01 83.31
CA PHE A 3 56.25 7.86 84.09
C PHE A 3 55.02 8.15 83.19
N LEU A 4 53.98 7.30 83.09
CA LEU A 4 52.78 7.18 83.96
C LEU A 4 51.94 8.47 84.10
N GLY A 5 50.79 8.50 83.43
CA GLY A 5 49.74 9.52 83.58
C GLY A 5 48.46 9.13 82.85
N ILE A 6 47.57 8.42 83.55
CA ILE A 6 46.22 8.06 83.11
C ILE A 6 45.36 9.33 83.08
N LEU A 7 44.69 9.60 81.96
CA LEU A 7 43.50 10.45 81.97
C LEU A 7 42.41 9.81 81.09
N LEU A 8 41.50 9.09 81.74
CA LEU A 8 40.24 8.64 81.17
C LEU A 8 39.45 9.87 80.70
N ILE A 9 39.17 9.95 79.40
CA ILE A 9 38.18 10.89 78.87
C ILE A 9 36.81 10.29 79.20
N ALA A 10 36.24 10.72 80.33
CA ALA A 10 34.85 10.48 80.65
C ALA A 10 33.98 11.33 79.71
N LEU A 11 33.16 10.67 78.90
CA LEU A 11 32.07 11.29 78.15
C LEU A 11 31.11 11.94 79.15
N ALA A 12 31.09 13.27 79.18
CA ALA A 12 30.17 14.05 79.99
C ALA A 12 28.76 13.94 79.38
N GLY A 13 28.01 12.92 79.79
CA GLY A 13 26.56 12.94 79.73
C GLY A 13 26.05 13.95 80.76
N SER A 14 25.21 14.89 80.34
CA SER A 14 24.54 15.85 81.22
C SER A 14 23.63 15.11 82.21
N GLN A 15 24.06 14.95 83.46
CA GLN A 15 23.28 14.36 84.53
C GLN A 15 22.57 15.47 85.34
N LEU A 16 21.25 15.37 85.51
CA LEU A 16 20.51 16.04 86.58
C LEU A 16 20.37 15.07 87.76
N ALA A 17 20.38 15.64 88.96
CA ALA A 17 20.45 14.95 90.24
C ALA A 17 19.11 14.26 90.61
N ASP A 18 18.83 13.10 90.03
CA ASP A 18 17.96 12.05 90.61
C ASP A 18 17.95 10.74 89.78
N GLY A 19 19.12 10.35 89.22
CA GLY A 19 19.32 9.02 88.63
C GLY A 19 18.47 8.65 87.40
N GLN A 20 17.58 9.54 86.91
CA GLN A 20 16.77 9.31 85.73
C GLN A 20 17.45 9.91 84.50
N LEU A 21 17.84 9.04 83.56
CA LEU A 21 18.42 9.43 82.27
C LEU A 21 17.35 10.18 81.45
N LEU A 22 17.65 11.40 80.98
CA LEU A 22 16.76 12.18 80.11
C LEU A 22 17.09 11.87 78.64
N TYR A 23 16.32 10.97 78.04
CA TYR A 23 16.66 10.36 76.75
C TYR A 23 16.45 11.32 75.57
N CYS A 24 15.46 12.22 75.64
CA CYS A 24 15.15 13.20 74.61
C CYS A 24 16.14 14.37 74.53
N ALA A 25 16.98 14.58 75.54
CA ALA A 25 18.00 15.65 75.55
C ALA A 25 19.04 15.51 74.43
N PHE A 26 19.20 14.30 73.89
CA PHE A 26 20.13 13.99 72.80
C PHE A 26 19.49 14.07 71.40
N ASN A 27 18.24 14.52 71.30
CA ASN A 27 17.45 14.57 70.06
C ASN A 27 17.48 13.25 69.26
N PRO A 28 17.05 12.12 69.87
CA PRO A 28 17.10 10.82 69.20
C PRO A 28 16.14 10.70 68.01
N CYS A 29 15.05 11.48 67.99
CA CYS A 29 14.08 11.49 66.90
C CYS A 29 14.56 12.38 65.75
N ILE A 30 14.94 11.78 64.64
CA ILE A 30 15.41 12.49 63.44
C ILE A 30 14.26 12.76 62.46
N ASN A 31 14.56 13.41 61.33
CA ASN A 31 13.59 13.70 60.25
C ASN A 31 12.30 14.41 60.69
N GLY A 32 12.40 15.31 61.67
CA GLY A 32 11.27 16.09 62.18
C GLY A 32 10.37 15.32 63.15
N GLY A 33 10.80 14.17 63.66
CA GLY A 33 10.10 13.45 64.73
C GLY A 33 10.08 14.22 66.05
N THR A 34 8.99 14.09 66.81
CA THR A 34 8.82 14.69 68.14
C THR A 34 9.13 13.66 69.22
N CYS A 35 10.07 13.96 70.12
CA CYS A 35 10.47 13.07 71.21
C CYS A 35 9.59 13.22 72.45
N LYS A 36 9.23 12.08 73.08
CA LYS A 36 8.53 12.02 74.37
C LYS A 36 9.28 11.10 75.34
N GLU A 37 9.45 11.56 76.57
CA GLU A 37 10.05 10.75 77.65
C GLU A 37 9.04 9.72 78.15
N VAL A 38 9.49 8.48 78.35
CA VAL A 38 8.71 7.39 78.93
C VAL A 38 9.49 6.70 80.05
N VAL A 39 8.85 5.79 80.81
CA VAL A 39 9.52 5.10 81.91
C VAL A 39 10.70 4.28 81.36
N ASN A 40 11.92 4.65 81.74
CA ASN A 40 13.18 4.05 81.31
C ASN A 40 13.42 4.07 79.78
N GLY A 41 12.98 5.12 79.08
CA GLY A 41 13.30 5.29 77.65
C GLY A 41 12.69 6.54 77.02
N PHE A 42 12.69 6.57 75.69
CA PHE A 42 12.00 7.59 74.89
C PHE A 42 11.09 6.93 73.85
N GLU A 43 10.13 7.69 73.35
CA GLU A 43 9.28 7.32 72.22
C GLU A 43 9.28 8.47 71.20
N CYS A 44 9.47 8.14 69.92
CA CYS A 44 9.43 9.10 68.83
C CYS A 44 8.08 9.09 68.12
N GLN A 45 7.43 10.25 68.08
CA GLN A 45 6.30 10.48 67.17
C GLN A 45 6.84 11.01 65.84
N CYS A 46 6.93 10.14 64.83
CA CYS A 46 7.50 10.48 63.54
C CYS A 46 6.64 11.46 62.74
N ALA A 47 7.32 12.34 61.98
CA ALA A 47 6.67 13.15 60.96
C ALA A 47 6.09 12.25 59.85
N PRO A 48 5.05 12.69 59.11
CA PRO A 48 4.49 11.91 58.00
C PRO A 48 5.59 11.43 57.04
N GLY A 49 5.47 10.18 56.57
CA GLY A 49 6.44 9.56 55.66
C GLY A 49 7.67 8.93 56.32
N TRP A 50 7.78 8.97 57.65
CA TRP A 50 8.89 8.35 58.39
C TRP A 50 8.41 7.29 59.40
N THR A 51 9.24 6.29 59.62
CA THR A 51 9.03 5.16 60.53
C THR A 51 10.36 4.72 61.16
N GLY A 52 10.29 3.78 62.09
CA GLY A 52 11.43 3.34 62.90
C GLY A 52 11.44 3.98 64.28
N ASN A 53 12.30 3.47 65.16
CA ASN A 53 12.33 3.87 66.57
C ASN A 53 12.80 5.32 66.75
N ASN A 54 13.61 5.81 65.81
CA ASN A 54 14.18 7.15 65.78
C ASN A 54 13.66 7.96 64.59
N CYS A 55 12.66 7.46 63.86
CA CYS A 55 12.17 8.04 62.60
C CYS A 55 13.25 8.06 61.49
N GLU A 56 14.11 7.07 61.49
CA GLU A 56 15.27 6.95 60.61
C GLU A 56 14.96 6.39 59.22
N SER A 57 13.82 5.72 59.07
CA SER A 57 13.43 5.02 57.83
C SER A 57 12.29 5.74 57.13
N SER A 58 12.39 5.92 55.81
CA SER A 58 11.22 6.33 55.01
C SER A 58 10.18 5.21 55.03
N ILE A 59 8.91 5.58 55.05
CA ILE A 59 7.82 4.62 54.79
C ILE A 59 7.92 4.20 53.33
N ASP A 60 7.92 2.90 53.08
CA ASP A 60 7.83 2.35 51.73
C ASP A 60 6.36 2.36 51.28
N ASP A 61 6.04 3.28 50.35
CA ASP A 61 4.70 3.45 49.80
C ASP A 61 4.42 2.47 48.63
N CYS A 62 5.35 1.58 48.29
CA CYS A 62 5.18 0.54 47.29
C CYS A 62 4.52 -0.72 47.85
N ARG A 63 3.21 -0.84 47.61
CA ARG A 63 2.42 -2.07 47.84
C ARG A 63 2.24 -2.85 46.53
N PRO A 64 1.93 -4.16 46.59
CA PRO A 64 1.72 -4.97 45.39
C PRO A 64 0.68 -4.38 44.41
N GLU A 65 -0.36 -3.72 44.93
CA GLU A 65 -1.40 -3.04 44.15
C GLU A 65 -1.07 -1.59 43.74
N SER A 66 0.05 -1.02 44.22
CA SER A 66 0.42 0.36 43.92
C SER A 66 0.66 0.57 42.42
N CYS A 67 1.24 -0.40 41.72
CA CYS A 67 1.47 -0.35 40.28
C CYS A 67 0.99 -1.65 39.63
N ILE A 68 0.13 -1.54 38.61
CA ILE A 68 -0.47 -2.70 37.93
C ILE A 68 0.10 -2.87 36.52
N ASN A 69 -0.36 -3.90 35.80
CA ASN A 69 0.06 -4.21 34.43
C ASN A 69 1.58 -4.37 34.24
N GLY A 70 2.26 -4.91 35.25
CA GLY A 70 3.70 -5.17 35.19
C GLY A 70 4.58 -3.92 35.36
N ALA A 71 4.00 -2.79 35.77
CA ALA A 71 4.75 -1.58 36.07
C ALA A 71 5.62 -1.72 37.33
N THR A 72 6.75 -1.01 37.35
CA THR A 72 7.66 -1.00 38.50
C THR A 72 7.29 0.12 39.46
N CYS A 73 7.09 -0.21 40.74
CA CYS A 73 6.88 0.79 41.78
C CYS A 73 8.21 1.40 42.24
N ILE A 74 8.21 2.71 42.42
CA ILE A 74 9.34 3.48 42.93
C ILE A 74 8.86 4.27 44.15
N ASP A 75 9.40 3.94 45.32
CA ASP A 75 9.14 4.65 46.56
C ASP A 75 9.62 6.11 46.47
N ARG A 76 8.84 7.04 47.03
CA ARG A 76 9.11 8.48 47.05
C ARG A 76 8.74 9.03 48.42
N HIS A 77 9.29 10.20 48.75
CA HIS A 77 8.89 10.85 49.99
C HIS A 77 7.39 11.21 49.95
N LEU A 78 6.60 10.65 50.87
CA LEU A 78 5.15 10.83 50.99
C LEU A 78 4.32 10.26 49.83
N GLY A 79 4.79 9.17 49.21
CA GLY A 79 4.02 8.44 48.20
C GLY A 79 4.89 7.59 47.28
N PHE A 80 4.34 7.17 46.14
CA PHE A 80 5.08 6.37 45.17
C PHE A 80 4.88 6.91 43.75
N ARG A 81 5.73 6.46 42.84
CA ARG A 81 5.58 6.64 41.40
C ARG A 81 5.66 5.29 40.71
N CYS A 82 4.73 5.03 39.79
CA CYS A 82 4.85 3.90 38.88
C CYS A 82 5.67 4.26 37.65
N ASN A 83 6.59 3.38 37.28
CA ASN A 83 7.21 3.38 35.96
C ASN A 83 6.41 2.43 35.06
N CYS A 84 5.51 2.98 34.26
CA CYS A 84 4.66 2.21 33.37
C CYS A 84 5.48 1.56 32.26
N ILE A 85 5.11 0.34 31.89
CA ILE A 85 5.59 -0.28 30.66
C ILE A 85 4.94 0.43 29.45
N LEU A 86 5.51 0.23 28.26
CA LEU A 86 4.98 0.80 27.02
C LEU A 86 3.50 0.44 26.82
N GLY A 87 2.70 1.41 26.35
CA GLY A 87 1.25 1.26 26.15
C GLY A 87 0.38 1.52 27.39
N TRP A 88 0.96 1.81 28.56
CA TRP A 88 0.19 2.14 29.78
C TRP A 88 0.52 3.53 30.31
N THR A 89 -0.48 4.16 30.90
CA THR A 89 -0.41 5.46 31.58
C THR A 89 -1.34 5.47 32.81
N GLY A 90 -1.41 6.60 33.50
CA GLY A 90 -2.13 6.74 34.77
C GLY A 90 -1.22 6.63 35.98
N LYS A 91 -1.77 6.89 37.16
CA LYS A 91 -0.99 6.93 38.42
C LYS A 91 -0.48 5.55 38.82
N HIS A 92 -1.29 4.53 38.53
CA HIS A 92 -1.05 3.13 38.83
C HIS A 92 -0.73 2.31 37.56
N CYS A 93 -0.56 2.97 36.41
CA CYS A 93 -0.43 2.33 35.08
C CYS A 93 -1.66 1.51 34.68
N GLU A 94 -2.84 2.01 35.05
CA GLU A 94 -4.15 1.39 34.88
C GLU A 94 -4.85 1.75 33.57
N ILE A 95 -4.36 2.76 32.86
CA ILE A 95 -4.98 3.28 31.64
C ILE A 95 -4.17 2.79 30.44
N ASN A 96 -4.81 2.06 29.52
CA ASN A 96 -4.20 1.74 28.23
C ASN A 96 -4.17 3.02 27.37
N ILE A 97 -3.01 3.32 26.79
CA ILE A 97 -2.84 4.44 25.86
C ILE A 97 -3.58 4.10 24.57
N ASN A 98 -4.57 4.91 24.22
CA ASN A 98 -5.29 4.73 22.97
C ASN A 98 -4.40 5.11 21.77
N ASP A 99 -3.87 4.11 21.10
CA ASP A 99 -2.98 4.25 19.94
C ASP A 99 -3.73 4.72 18.66
N CYS A 100 -5.05 4.88 18.74
CA CYS A 100 -5.89 5.40 17.66
C CYS A 100 -6.14 6.92 17.73
N ILE A 101 -5.44 7.66 18.60
CA ILE A 101 -5.61 9.11 18.74
C ILE A 101 -4.27 9.83 18.60
N PRO A 102 -4.10 10.70 17.57
CA PRO A 102 -5.04 10.93 16.44
C PRO A 102 -5.18 9.70 15.54
N ASP A 103 -6.25 9.62 14.75
CA ASP A 103 -6.50 8.45 13.88
C ASP A 103 -5.32 8.23 12.93
N PRO A 104 -4.58 7.11 13.07
CA PRO A 104 -3.43 6.84 12.24
C PRO A 104 -3.80 6.30 10.85
N CYS A 105 -5.03 5.83 10.65
CA CYS A 105 -5.44 5.15 9.42
C CYS A 105 -5.68 6.15 8.28
N LEU A 106 -5.06 5.91 7.13
CA LEU A 106 -5.15 6.74 5.93
C LEU A 106 -6.17 6.19 4.93
N ASN A 107 -6.46 6.97 3.88
CA ASN A 107 -7.29 6.57 2.74
C ASN A 107 -8.68 6.03 3.11
N GLY A 108 -9.27 6.57 4.18
CA GLY A 108 -10.57 6.12 4.68
C GLY A 108 -10.54 4.75 5.35
N GLY A 109 -9.35 4.25 5.73
CA GLY A 109 -9.20 3.06 6.57
C GLY A 109 -10.14 3.16 7.78
N THR A 110 -10.95 2.13 7.96
CA THR A 110 -12.00 2.12 8.97
C THR A 110 -11.53 1.40 10.23
N CYS A 111 -12.18 1.69 11.35
CA CYS A 111 -12.00 0.96 12.60
C CYS A 111 -10.53 0.84 13.00
N CYS A 112 -9.90 1.95 13.37
CA CYS A 112 -8.67 1.83 14.14
C CYS A 112 -8.97 1.00 15.40
N CYS A 113 -8.37 -0.18 15.48
CA CYS A 113 -8.51 -1.06 16.63
C CYS A 113 -7.28 -0.87 17.52
N ASP A 114 -7.52 -0.26 18.67
CA ASP A 114 -6.54 -0.12 19.74
C ASP A 114 -6.04 -1.50 20.21
N ARG A 115 -4.74 -1.60 20.44
CA ARG A 115 -4.07 -2.79 20.97
C ARG A 115 -3.05 -2.32 22.00
N LEU A 116 -2.42 -3.25 22.71
CA LEU A 116 -1.38 -2.87 23.65
C LEU A 116 -0.15 -2.33 22.89
N ASN A 117 0.15 -1.04 23.04
CA ASN A 117 1.30 -0.35 22.42
C ASN A 117 1.36 -0.55 20.89
N SER A 118 0.19 -0.65 20.26
CA SER A 118 0.03 -0.87 18.83
C SER A 118 -1.42 -0.64 18.43
N PHE A 119 -1.67 -0.57 17.13
CA PHE A 119 -3.00 -0.50 16.57
C PHE A 119 -3.06 -1.29 15.27
N THR A 120 -4.27 -1.57 14.81
CA THR A 120 -4.51 -2.12 13.47
C THR A 120 -5.57 -1.31 12.73
N CYS A 121 -5.34 -1.06 11.45
CA CYS A 121 -6.28 -0.41 10.54
C CYS A 121 -6.97 -1.44 9.64
N ASN A 122 -8.28 -1.32 9.43
CA ASN A 122 -8.97 -2.09 8.40
C ASN A 122 -9.03 -1.27 7.11
N CYS A 123 -8.21 -1.66 6.14
CA CYS A 123 -8.12 -0.94 4.87
C CYS A 123 -9.36 -1.16 4.00
N LEU A 124 -9.82 -0.09 3.37
CA LEU A 124 -10.81 -0.20 2.31
C LEU A 124 -10.24 -0.99 1.12
N PRO A 125 -11.09 -1.64 0.31
CA PRO A 125 -10.65 -2.30 -0.92
C PRO A 125 -9.80 -1.35 -1.79
N GLY A 126 -8.74 -1.87 -2.38
CA GLY A 126 -7.75 -1.09 -3.13
C GLY A 126 -6.58 -0.55 -2.30
N PHE A 127 -6.62 -0.62 -0.96
CA PHE A 127 -5.51 -0.15 -0.12
C PHE A 127 -4.88 -1.27 0.73
N THR A 128 -3.60 -1.10 1.04
CA THR A 128 -2.83 -1.99 1.93
C THR A 128 -1.78 -1.19 2.72
N GLY A 129 -0.95 -1.87 3.51
CA GLY A 129 -0.01 -1.25 4.44
C GLY A 129 -0.52 -1.23 5.88
N LYS A 130 0.34 -0.81 6.82
CA LYS A 130 0.00 -0.84 8.25
C LYS A 130 -1.10 0.16 8.60
N ILE A 131 -1.09 1.29 7.89
CA ILE A 131 -2.01 2.40 8.08
C ILE A 131 -2.83 2.67 6.81
N CYS A 132 -2.93 1.69 5.91
CA CYS A 132 -3.64 1.80 4.64
C CYS A 132 -3.07 2.86 3.69
N GLU A 133 -1.75 3.12 3.79
CA GLU A 133 -1.02 4.13 3.04
C GLU A 133 -0.68 3.74 1.60
N ILE A 134 -0.79 2.46 1.26
CA ILE A 134 -0.35 1.92 -0.03
C ILE A 134 -1.57 1.67 -0.92
N ASN A 135 -1.64 2.30 -2.09
CA ASN A 135 -2.58 1.87 -3.14
C ASN A 135 -2.09 0.54 -3.72
N ILE A 136 -2.98 -0.44 -3.79
CA ILE A 136 -2.73 -1.68 -4.51
C ILE A 136 -2.59 -1.32 -6.00
N ASN A 137 -1.60 -1.89 -6.67
CA ASN A 137 -1.41 -1.67 -8.10
C ASN A 137 -2.10 -2.80 -8.87
N GLU A 138 -3.33 -2.58 -9.32
CA GLU A 138 -4.07 -3.59 -10.08
C GLU A 138 -3.47 -3.83 -11.48
N CYS A 139 -2.62 -2.93 -11.97
CA CYS A 139 -1.88 -3.11 -13.22
C CYS A 139 -0.68 -4.07 -13.11
N ALA A 140 -0.28 -4.50 -11.90
CA ALA A 140 0.89 -5.37 -11.71
C ALA A 140 0.79 -6.73 -12.42
N SER A 141 -0.43 -7.19 -12.72
CA SER A 141 -0.69 -8.42 -13.48
C SER A 141 -0.70 -8.24 -15.00
N ASN A 142 -0.48 -7.02 -15.50
CA ASN A 142 -0.61 -6.65 -16.92
C ASN A 142 -1.95 -7.07 -17.55
N PRO A 143 -3.08 -6.56 -17.05
CA PRO A 143 -4.40 -7.03 -17.47
C PRO A 143 -4.84 -6.55 -18.87
N CYS A 144 -4.18 -5.55 -19.45
CA CYS A 144 -4.53 -5.02 -20.77
C CYS A 144 -3.81 -5.82 -21.86
N GLN A 145 -4.58 -6.36 -22.81
CA GLN A 145 -4.11 -7.17 -23.93
C GLN A 145 -3.70 -6.30 -25.12
N ASN A 146 -3.12 -6.93 -26.14
CA ASN A 146 -2.84 -6.33 -27.46
C ASN A 146 -2.06 -5.00 -27.42
N GLY A 147 -1.18 -4.84 -26.43
CA GLY A 147 -0.38 -3.62 -26.27
C GLY A 147 -1.13 -2.45 -25.61
N GLY A 148 -2.29 -2.70 -25.01
CA GLY A 148 -3.02 -1.69 -24.23
C GLY A 148 -2.23 -1.18 -23.03
N THR A 149 -2.36 0.11 -22.74
CA THR A 149 -1.74 0.75 -21.58
C THR A 149 -2.65 0.64 -20.37
N CYS A 150 -2.17 0.01 -19.30
CA CYS A 150 -2.91 -0.09 -18.05
C CYS A 150 -2.77 1.19 -17.22
N ASN A 151 -3.90 1.71 -16.75
CA ASN A 151 -3.96 2.84 -15.83
C ASN A 151 -4.55 2.37 -14.50
N ASP A 152 -3.72 2.42 -13.47
CA ASP A 152 -4.08 2.07 -12.09
C ASP A 152 -5.18 3.00 -11.55
N LYS A 153 -6.11 2.44 -10.76
CA LYS A 153 -7.17 3.16 -10.06
C LYS A 153 -7.27 2.61 -8.64
N VAL A 154 -8.08 3.25 -7.80
CA VAL A 154 -8.37 2.67 -6.48
C VAL A 154 -9.31 1.48 -6.66
N ASN A 155 -8.88 0.30 -6.22
CA ASN A 155 -9.67 -0.94 -6.26
C ASN A 155 -10.07 -1.36 -7.70
N GLY A 156 -9.21 -1.09 -8.67
CA GLY A 156 -9.48 -1.41 -10.07
C GLY A 156 -8.49 -0.77 -11.02
N TYR A 157 -8.75 -0.90 -12.32
CA TYR A 157 -7.91 -0.34 -13.37
C TYR A 157 -8.73 -0.02 -14.61
N THR A 158 -8.14 0.72 -15.54
CA THR A 158 -8.70 0.99 -16.86
C THR A 158 -7.65 0.81 -17.94
N CYS A 159 -8.01 0.17 -19.05
CA CYS A 159 -7.11 0.00 -20.20
C CYS A 159 -7.34 1.09 -21.26
N SER A 160 -6.25 1.70 -21.71
CA SER A 160 -6.24 2.55 -22.91
C SER A 160 -5.83 1.70 -24.11
N CYS A 161 -6.77 1.42 -24.99
CA CYS A 161 -6.56 0.52 -26.12
C CYS A 161 -5.86 1.21 -27.29
N PRO A 162 -4.95 0.51 -27.99
CA PRO A 162 -4.38 1.00 -29.24
C PRO A 162 -5.46 1.11 -30.33
N GLU A 163 -5.11 1.77 -31.43
CA GLU A 163 -5.97 1.76 -32.62
C GLU A 163 -6.27 0.32 -33.04
N HIS A 164 -7.50 0.08 -33.49
CA HIS A 164 -8.05 -1.23 -33.88
C HIS A 164 -8.34 -2.21 -32.72
N PHE A 165 -8.30 -1.77 -31.45
CA PHE A 165 -8.73 -2.60 -30.32
C PHE A 165 -9.74 -1.90 -29.41
N THR A 166 -10.63 -2.69 -28.82
CA THR A 166 -11.68 -2.26 -27.87
C THR A 166 -11.93 -3.35 -26.81
N GLY A 167 -12.89 -3.13 -25.92
CA GLY A 167 -13.16 -3.98 -24.76
C GLY A 167 -12.50 -3.45 -23.48
N SER A 168 -12.85 -4.02 -22.32
CA SER A 168 -12.33 -3.56 -21.03
C SER A 168 -10.85 -3.89 -20.82
N HIS A 169 -10.34 -4.88 -21.55
CA HIS A 169 -8.96 -5.35 -21.56
C HIS A 169 -8.31 -5.22 -22.94
N CYS A 170 -8.90 -4.46 -23.88
CA CYS A 170 -8.42 -4.35 -25.26
C CYS A 170 -8.37 -5.71 -25.99
N GLU A 171 -9.25 -6.62 -25.61
CA GLU A 171 -9.32 -8.00 -26.07
C GLU A 171 -10.11 -8.18 -27.38
N ILE A 172 -10.81 -7.13 -27.82
CA ILE A 172 -11.66 -7.15 -29.01
C ILE A 172 -10.96 -6.39 -30.12
N GLU A 173 -10.72 -7.02 -31.26
CA GLU A 173 -10.29 -6.35 -32.48
C GLU A 173 -11.46 -5.59 -33.10
N ILE A 174 -11.24 -4.33 -33.50
CA ILE A 174 -12.21 -3.53 -34.22
C ILE A 174 -12.06 -3.86 -35.70
N ASP A 175 -13.11 -4.46 -36.26
CA ASP A 175 -13.26 -4.64 -37.70
C ASP A 175 -13.79 -3.33 -38.32
N PHE A 176 -13.08 -2.80 -39.31
CA PHE A 176 -13.49 -1.59 -40.01
C PHE A 176 -14.09 -1.98 -41.36
N ASP A 177 -15.21 -1.36 -41.75
CA ASP A 177 -15.78 -1.61 -43.09
C ASP A 177 -14.88 -0.98 -44.17
N GLU A 178 -13.93 -1.75 -44.68
CA GLU A 178 -13.02 -1.29 -45.74
C GLU A 178 -13.75 -1.12 -47.09
N CYS A 179 -14.89 -1.80 -47.26
CA CYS A 179 -15.76 -1.65 -48.43
C CYS A 179 -16.52 -0.32 -48.46
N GLY A 180 -16.64 0.39 -47.33
CA GLY A 180 -17.29 1.71 -47.26
C GLY A 180 -16.66 2.77 -48.19
N SER A 181 -15.38 2.60 -48.54
CA SER A 181 -14.66 3.46 -49.48
C SER A 181 -14.86 3.11 -50.97
N ASN A 182 -15.58 2.01 -51.27
CA ASN A 182 -15.74 1.42 -52.59
C ASN A 182 -14.41 1.16 -53.33
N PRO A 183 -13.50 0.34 -52.78
CA PRO A 183 -12.19 0.10 -53.38
C PRO A 183 -12.24 -0.73 -54.67
N CYS A 184 -13.28 -1.55 -54.86
CA CYS A 184 -13.41 -2.44 -56.01
C CYS A 184 -13.91 -1.70 -57.27
N GLN A 185 -13.20 -1.87 -58.39
CA GLN A 185 -13.46 -1.18 -59.65
C GLN A 185 -14.26 -2.05 -60.63
N ASN A 186 -14.65 -1.45 -61.78
CA ASN A 186 -15.28 -2.15 -62.91
C ASN A 186 -16.55 -2.96 -62.58
N GLY A 187 -17.31 -2.53 -61.56
CA GLY A 187 -18.54 -3.20 -61.14
C GLY A 187 -18.31 -4.48 -60.32
N ALA A 188 -17.11 -4.65 -59.76
CA ALA A 188 -16.80 -5.74 -58.86
C ALA A 188 -17.55 -5.64 -57.53
N THR A 189 -17.85 -6.79 -56.93
CA THR A 189 -18.48 -6.87 -55.60
C THR A 189 -17.40 -6.82 -54.52
N CYS A 190 -17.50 -5.86 -53.61
CA CYS A 190 -16.65 -5.80 -52.41
C CYS A 190 -17.24 -6.66 -51.30
N THR A 191 -16.39 -7.44 -50.63
CA THR A 191 -16.72 -8.18 -49.40
C THR A 191 -15.76 -7.75 -48.31
N ASP A 192 -16.30 -7.23 -47.23
CA ASP A 192 -15.57 -6.83 -46.03
C ASP A 192 -15.00 -8.07 -45.32
N GLN A 193 -13.78 -7.98 -44.80
CA GLN A 193 -13.08 -9.05 -44.09
C GLN A 193 -12.37 -8.46 -42.87
N ILE A 194 -11.98 -9.33 -41.93
CA ILE A 194 -11.22 -8.90 -40.75
C ILE A 194 -9.90 -8.26 -41.20
N ASN A 195 -9.76 -6.95 -40.96
CA ASN A 195 -8.61 -6.12 -41.34
C ASN A 195 -8.33 -6.08 -42.86
N GLY A 196 -9.37 -6.07 -43.70
CA GLY A 196 -9.20 -5.90 -45.14
C GLY A 196 -10.46 -6.21 -45.96
N TYR A 197 -10.33 -6.15 -47.28
CA TYR A 197 -11.45 -6.44 -48.18
C TYR A 197 -11.07 -7.39 -49.30
N LEU A 198 -12.07 -8.02 -49.89
CA LEU A 198 -11.95 -8.87 -51.06
C LEU A 198 -12.84 -8.37 -52.21
N CYS A 199 -12.23 -8.10 -53.37
CA CYS A 199 -12.96 -7.78 -54.58
C CYS A 199 -13.21 -9.04 -55.42
N SER A 200 -14.48 -9.35 -55.68
CA SER A 200 -14.88 -10.39 -56.62
C SER A 200 -15.00 -9.80 -58.02
N CYS A 201 -14.00 -10.07 -58.86
CA CYS A 201 -13.92 -9.48 -60.20
C CYS A 201 -14.95 -10.07 -61.16
N PRO A 202 -15.66 -9.23 -61.94
CA PRO A 202 -16.44 -9.69 -63.09
C PRO A 202 -15.53 -10.35 -64.13
N THR A 203 -16.09 -11.23 -64.94
CA THR A 203 -15.35 -11.89 -66.02
C THR A 203 -14.72 -10.87 -66.96
N GLY A 204 -13.43 -11.04 -67.27
CA GLY A 204 -12.65 -10.09 -68.08
C GLY A 204 -11.80 -9.12 -67.26
N PHE A 205 -11.95 -9.06 -65.93
CA PHE A 205 -11.10 -8.21 -65.07
C PHE A 205 -10.26 -9.03 -64.09
N GLN A 206 -9.14 -8.46 -63.67
CA GLN A 206 -8.22 -9.01 -62.67
C GLN A 206 -7.56 -7.90 -61.83
N GLY A 207 -6.75 -8.30 -60.85
CA GLY A 207 -6.13 -7.40 -59.87
C GLY A 207 -6.86 -7.42 -58.53
N SER A 208 -6.21 -6.94 -57.46
CA SER A 208 -6.78 -6.90 -56.10
C SER A 208 -8.02 -6.03 -55.99
N GLU A 209 -8.13 -5.00 -56.83
CA GLU A 209 -9.25 -4.07 -56.91
C GLU A 209 -10.05 -4.26 -58.22
N CYS A 210 -9.79 -5.34 -58.97
CA CYS A 210 -10.38 -5.60 -60.29
C CYS A 210 -10.15 -4.48 -61.31
N GLN A 211 -9.05 -3.75 -61.17
CA GLN A 211 -8.71 -2.56 -61.94
C GLN A 211 -8.09 -2.86 -63.32
N ILE A 212 -7.75 -4.11 -63.60
CA ILE A 212 -7.01 -4.52 -64.81
C ILE A 212 -7.96 -5.26 -65.76
N ASN A 213 -8.16 -4.77 -66.98
CA ASN A 213 -8.79 -5.57 -68.05
C ASN A 213 -7.82 -6.68 -68.49
N ILE A 214 -8.31 -7.92 -68.57
CA ILE A 214 -7.54 -9.06 -69.05
C ILE A 214 -7.31 -8.89 -70.56
N ASP A 215 -6.06 -8.97 -71.00
CA ASP A 215 -5.72 -8.87 -72.42
C ASP A 215 -6.12 -10.14 -73.18
N ASP A 216 -7.28 -10.11 -73.83
CA ASP A 216 -7.82 -11.21 -74.63
C ASP A 216 -7.00 -11.45 -75.93
N CYS A 217 -6.12 -10.50 -76.30
CA CYS A 217 -5.21 -10.62 -77.43
C CYS A 217 -3.88 -11.27 -77.07
N ALA A 218 -3.55 -11.48 -75.79
CA ALA A 218 -2.28 -12.04 -75.34
C ALA A 218 -1.99 -13.43 -75.94
N ALA A 219 -3.03 -14.23 -76.17
CA ALA A 219 -2.92 -15.54 -76.81
C ALA A 219 -2.86 -15.50 -78.36
N SER A 220 -2.78 -14.30 -78.96
CA SER A 220 -2.78 -14.08 -80.41
C SER A 220 -3.92 -14.81 -81.15
N PRO A 221 -5.20 -14.56 -80.79
CA PRO A 221 -6.33 -15.33 -81.31
C PRO A 221 -6.63 -15.10 -82.80
N CYS A 222 -6.14 -14.01 -83.40
CA CYS A 222 -6.37 -13.67 -84.80
C CYS A 222 -5.38 -14.38 -85.73
N MET A 223 -5.90 -15.17 -86.67
CA MET A 223 -5.13 -15.94 -87.63
C MET A 223 -4.75 -15.10 -88.87
N HIS A 224 -3.83 -15.65 -89.67
CA HIS A 224 -3.45 -15.12 -90.99
C HIS A 224 -3.01 -13.65 -91.00
N GLY A 225 -2.46 -13.14 -89.88
CA GLY A 225 -2.00 -11.75 -89.77
C GLY A 225 -3.11 -10.73 -89.48
N GLY A 226 -4.26 -11.18 -88.97
CA GLY A 226 -5.30 -10.27 -88.47
C GLY A 226 -4.83 -9.41 -87.29
N VAL A 227 -5.29 -8.16 -87.25
CA VAL A 227 -4.97 -7.23 -86.15
C VAL A 227 -5.99 -7.43 -85.02
N CYS A 228 -5.50 -7.75 -83.83
CA CYS A 228 -6.34 -7.96 -82.65
C CYS A 228 -6.59 -6.64 -81.90
N THR A 229 -7.83 -6.44 -81.46
CA THR A 229 -8.21 -5.39 -80.52
C THR A 229 -8.79 -6.04 -79.28
N ASP A 230 -8.18 -5.74 -78.13
CA ASP A 230 -8.60 -6.17 -76.81
C ASP A 230 -9.95 -5.52 -76.44
N LEU A 231 -10.84 -6.30 -75.82
CA LEU A 231 -12.13 -5.85 -75.30
C LEU A 231 -12.34 -6.45 -73.90
N VAL A 232 -13.50 -6.25 -73.29
CA VAL A 232 -13.81 -6.87 -72.00
C VAL A 232 -14.33 -8.30 -72.21
N ASN A 233 -13.58 -9.29 -71.73
CA ASN A 233 -13.91 -10.73 -71.84
C ASN A 233 -14.18 -11.15 -73.30
N ASN A 234 -13.51 -10.49 -74.25
CA ASN A 234 -13.67 -10.72 -75.67
C ASN A 234 -12.53 -10.03 -76.44
N PHE A 235 -12.41 -10.37 -77.72
CA PHE A 235 -11.50 -9.70 -78.64
C PHE A 235 -12.20 -9.47 -79.98
N ASN A 236 -11.67 -8.54 -80.76
CA ASN A 236 -12.10 -8.32 -82.14
C ASN A 236 -10.91 -8.44 -83.09
N CYS A 237 -11.06 -9.26 -84.13
CA CYS A 237 -10.04 -9.42 -85.17
C CYS A 237 -10.42 -8.63 -86.42
N LYS A 238 -9.57 -7.68 -86.79
CA LYS A 238 -9.64 -7.04 -88.11
C LYS A 238 -8.93 -7.92 -89.14
N CYS A 239 -9.72 -8.62 -89.95
CA CYS A 239 -9.19 -9.57 -90.91
C CYS A 239 -8.56 -8.91 -92.15
N PRO A 240 -7.46 -9.48 -92.68
CA PRO A 240 -6.91 -9.08 -93.97
C PRO A 240 -7.85 -9.44 -95.13
N ASN A 241 -7.59 -8.86 -96.32
CA ASN A 241 -8.35 -9.19 -97.53
C ASN A 241 -8.29 -10.69 -97.84
N GLY A 242 -9.45 -11.28 -98.16
CA GLY A 242 -9.59 -12.72 -98.42
C GLY A 242 -9.95 -13.58 -97.20
N TRP A 243 -10.00 -13.02 -95.99
CA TRP A 243 -10.36 -13.75 -94.76
C TRP A 243 -11.58 -13.15 -94.04
N MET A 244 -12.31 -13.98 -93.29
CA MET A 244 -13.43 -13.63 -92.41
C MET A 244 -13.56 -14.61 -91.23
N GLY A 245 -14.53 -14.38 -90.33
CA GLY A 245 -14.71 -15.15 -89.10
C GLY A 245 -14.26 -14.38 -87.86
N LYS A 246 -14.53 -14.91 -86.66
CA LYS A 246 -14.21 -14.21 -85.39
C LYS A 246 -12.69 -14.13 -85.17
N LYS A 247 -11.95 -15.12 -85.68
CA LYS A 247 -10.49 -15.28 -85.60
C LYS A 247 -9.81 -15.17 -86.97
N CYS A 248 -10.49 -14.72 -88.02
CA CYS A 248 -9.98 -14.72 -89.40
C CYS A 248 -9.63 -16.11 -89.95
N GLU A 249 -10.40 -17.11 -89.56
CA GLU A 249 -10.22 -18.53 -89.82
C GLU A 249 -10.87 -19.02 -91.12
N ILE A 250 -11.72 -18.22 -91.76
CA ILE A 250 -12.51 -18.59 -92.95
C ILE A 250 -12.01 -17.82 -94.17
N SER A 251 -11.69 -18.52 -95.27
CA SER A 251 -11.36 -17.89 -96.56
C SER A 251 -12.63 -17.44 -97.29
N LYS A 252 -12.60 -16.23 -97.87
CA LYS A 252 -13.67 -15.68 -98.71
C LYS A 252 -13.61 -16.20 -100.14
#